data_AF-A0A1Q5JS22-F1
#
_entry.id   AF-A0A1Q5JS22-F1
#
_cell.length_a   1.000
_cell.length_b   1.000
_cell.length_c   1.000
_cell.angle_alpha   90.00
_cell.angle_beta   90.00
_cell.angle_gamma   90.00
#
_symmetry.space_group_name_H-M   'P 1'
#
loop_
_entity.id
_entity.type
_entity.pdbx_description
1 polymer ?
#
loop_
_entity_poly.entity_id
_entity_poly.type
_entity_poly.pdbx_seq_one_letter_code
_entity_poly.pdbx_strand_id
1 'polypeptide(L)'
;MLVTAAFTAVLALTATACGPTEDDAKSEPSSSASAGATSDGKIAIPDDLKDRLKAHGIDIDKWKGGEWKNWDKDKWLREAQDYINPIVAGLWDPDRMQDADKPPEKPVDNDISGDEGVTDPTPAPVRAVGVQTQYHDNAPESGKLFFDGPEGSMVCSATVVKDPAHPGKSNMVWTAGHCVHAGKKGGWYRNIAFVPSYNNSGLSTSELRNNPPKEKVAPYGIWWGTWAQTSQQWIDQGASVGGLGAPYDFAVLHVTPEEGSGGKSLEETVGSALPVEFNAPAVPKITDMTATGFPAAAPYDGQKMFQCKDKPGRLSLAQDDPTMYRIGCSMTGGSSGGGWVAKGQDGKPALVSNTSIGPVTAGWLAGPRLGPEAKGVYDAVSDKYADK
;
A
#
# COMPACT_ATOMS: atom_id res chain seq x y z
N MET A 1 51.09 45.11 -20.51
CA MET A 1 51.53 45.11 -19.10
C MET A 1 51.35 43.69 -18.60
N LEU A 2 52.44 42.90 -18.59
CA LEU A 2 53.15 42.39 -17.41
C LEU A 2 52.26 41.57 -16.45
N VAL A 3 52.56 40.36 -15.97
CA VAL A 3 53.67 39.39 -16.16
C VAL A 3 53.16 38.04 -15.62
N THR A 4 53.62 36.96 -16.23
CA THR A 4 53.55 35.53 -15.87
C THR A 4 54.21 35.18 -14.53
N ALA A 5 53.79 34.07 -13.87
CA ALA A 5 54.68 32.93 -13.56
C ALA A 5 53.97 31.83 -12.76
N ALA A 6 54.09 30.60 -13.28
CA ALA A 6 53.83 29.33 -12.60
C ALA A 6 55.08 28.87 -11.83
N PHE A 7 54.91 28.02 -10.81
CA PHE A 7 55.97 27.12 -10.34
C PHE A 7 55.41 25.79 -9.82
N THR A 8 55.87 24.72 -10.44
CA THR A 8 55.86 23.32 -9.99
C THR A 8 57.07 23.05 -9.09
N ALA A 9 56.94 22.14 -8.12
CA ALA A 9 58.08 21.39 -7.57
C ALA A 9 57.62 20.03 -7.00
N VAL A 10 58.29 18.98 -7.47
CA VAL A 10 58.22 17.57 -7.02
C VAL A 10 59.33 17.36 -5.99
N LEU A 11 59.10 16.55 -4.95
CA LEU A 11 60.18 15.79 -4.32
C LEU A 11 59.65 14.51 -3.65
N ALA A 12 60.16 13.38 -4.12
CA ALA A 12 60.08 12.08 -3.49
C ALA A 12 61.34 11.86 -2.64
N LEU A 13 61.23 11.15 -1.51
CA LEU A 13 62.34 10.49 -0.83
C LEU A 13 61.82 9.26 -0.08
N THR A 14 62.30 8.10 -0.53
CA THR A 14 62.28 6.82 0.16
C THR A 14 63.49 6.71 1.09
N ALA A 15 63.31 6.13 2.27
CA ALA A 15 64.41 5.62 3.09
C ALA A 15 63.99 4.33 3.80
N THR A 16 64.65 3.24 3.43
CA THR A 16 64.65 1.93 4.09
C THR A 16 65.74 1.90 5.16
N ALA A 17 65.44 1.33 6.34
CA ALA A 17 66.48 0.74 7.21
C ALA A 17 65.86 -0.31 8.15
N CYS A 18 66.40 -1.53 8.09
CA CYS A 18 66.19 -2.62 9.04
C CYS A 18 67.17 -2.49 10.24
N GLY A 19 66.72 -2.87 11.45
CA GLY A 19 67.59 -3.15 12.60
C GLY A 19 66.77 -3.55 13.85
N PRO A 20 67.19 -4.54 14.66
CA PRO A 20 66.30 -5.35 15.51
C PRO A 20 66.30 -4.92 16.98
N THR A 21 65.19 -5.16 17.70
CA THR A 21 65.15 -5.68 19.09
C THR A 21 63.71 -5.77 19.59
N GLU A 22 63.44 -6.83 20.34
CA GLU A 22 62.19 -7.24 20.97
C GLU A 22 61.68 -6.22 22.01
N ASP A 23 60.36 -6.04 22.12
CA ASP A 23 59.61 -6.03 23.39
C ASP A 23 58.09 -5.86 23.15
N ASP A 24 57.32 -6.65 23.89
CA ASP A 24 55.86 -6.80 23.86
C ASP A 24 55.06 -5.51 24.09
N ALA A 25 54.00 -5.27 23.29
CA ALA A 25 52.66 -4.90 23.79
C ALA A 25 51.64 -4.61 22.65
N LYS A 26 50.53 -5.36 22.71
CA LYS A 26 49.15 -5.12 22.22
C LYS A 26 48.85 -3.80 21.47
N SER A 27 48.38 -3.94 20.23
CA SER A 27 47.39 -3.04 19.62
C SER A 27 46.69 -3.71 18.42
N GLU A 28 45.36 -3.67 18.40
CA GLU A 28 44.45 -4.19 17.37
C GLU A 28 44.69 -3.56 15.99
N PRO A 29 44.47 -4.28 14.87
CA PRO A 29 44.17 -3.67 13.58
C PRO A 29 42.65 -3.55 13.36
N SER A 30 42.27 -2.37 12.89
CA SER A 30 40.94 -1.94 12.44
C SER A 30 40.21 -2.99 11.60
N SER A 31 39.02 -3.38 12.04
CA SER A 31 38.06 -4.14 11.24
C SER A 31 37.16 -3.19 10.44
N SER A 32 37.30 -3.28 9.12
CA SER A 32 36.25 -2.97 8.16
C SER A 32 34.95 -3.65 8.56
N ALA A 33 33.88 -2.87 8.72
CA ALA A 33 32.54 -3.38 9.05
C ALA A 33 31.96 -4.18 7.87
N SER A 34 32.28 -5.46 7.85
CA SER A 34 31.46 -6.50 7.23
C SER A 34 30.19 -6.63 8.07
N ALA A 35 29.05 -6.22 7.51
CA ALA A 35 27.74 -6.50 8.09
C ALA A 35 27.46 -8.00 7.94
N GLY A 36 27.92 -8.77 8.93
CA GLY A 36 27.59 -10.18 9.09
C GLY A 36 26.12 -10.31 9.48
N ALA A 37 25.39 -11.08 8.69
CA ALA A 37 24.07 -11.59 9.04
C ALA A 37 24.15 -12.39 10.35
N THR A 38 23.30 -12.05 11.32
CA THR A 38 23.05 -12.88 12.50
C THR A 38 21.57 -13.22 12.59
N SER A 39 21.33 -14.53 12.63
CA SER A 39 20.07 -15.25 12.65
C SER A 39 19.40 -15.25 14.04
N ASP A 40 19.14 -14.08 14.62
CA ASP A 40 18.28 -13.94 15.79
C ASP A 40 17.14 -13.00 15.42
N GLY A 41 15.89 -13.44 15.60
CA GLY A 41 14.64 -12.71 15.31
C GLY A 41 14.44 -11.42 16.12
N LYS A 42 15.39 -10.50 16.06
CA LYS A 42 15.31 -9.14 16.60
C LYS A 42 14.82 -8.23 15.48
N ILE A 43 13.55 -7.87 15.58
CA ILE A 43 12.87 -6.86 14.76
C ILE A 43 13.73 -5.58 14.74
N ALA A 44 14.26 -5.23 13.57
CA ALA A 44 14.91 -3.93 13.37
C ALA A 44 13.81 -2.87 13.21
N ILE A 45 13.51 -2.16 14.30
CA ILE A 45 12.62 -1.00 14.25
C ILE A 45 13.49 0.20 13.83
N PRO A 46 13.20 0.88 12.70
CA PRO A 46 13.91 2.09 12.30
C PRO A 46 13.89 3.12 13.45
N ASP A 47 14.98 3.85 13.64
CA ASP A 47 15.08 4.80 14.76
C ASP A 47 14.01 5.89 14.69
N ASP A 48 13.62 6.31 13.48
CA ASP A 48 12.51 7.24 13.27
C ASP A 48 11.17 6.70 13.79
N LEU A 49 10.94 5.40 13.71
CA LEU A 49 9.73 4.78 14.26
C LEU A 49 9.81 4.68 15.79
N LYS A 50 10.99 4.43 16.38
CA LYS A 50 11.17 4.39 17.84
C LYS A 50 10.87 5.73 18.50
N ASP A 51 11.32 6.84 17.91
CA ASP A 51 11.11 8.16 18.48
C ASP A 51 9.64 8.59 18.40
N ARG A 52 8.96 8.26 17.31
CA ARG A 52 7.51 8.47 17.16
C ARG A 52 6.72 7.64 18.16
N LEU A 53 7.08 6.36 18.31
CA LEU A 53 6.49 5.49 19.33
C LEU A 53 6.60 6.10 20.73
N LYS A 54 7.79 6.60 21.11
CA LYS A 54 7.98 7.28 22.41
C LYS A 54 7.18 8.58 22.51
N ALA A 55 7.15 9.40 21.47
CA ALA A 55 6.43 10.68 21.46
C ALA A 55 4.92 10.49 21.71
N HIS A 56 4.35 9.37 21.24
CA HIS A 56 2.95 9.00 21.45
C HIS A 56 2.73 8.04 22.64
N GLY A 57 3.77 7.79 23.44
CA GLY A 57 3.67 6.93 24.64
C GLY A 57 3.39 5.46 24.34
N ILE A 58 3.70 4.99 23.13
CA ILE A 58 3.49 3.61 22.71
C ILE A 58 4.69 2.75 23.11
N ASP A 59 4.43 1.81 24.02
CA ASP A 59 5.38 0.78 24.43
C ASP A 59 5.29 -0.42 23.46
N ILE A 60 6.40 -0.74 22.78
CA ILE A 60 6.47 -1.80 21.77
C ILE A 60 6.19 -3.19 22.37
N ASP A 61 6.62 -3.46 23.59
CA ASP A 61 6.45 -4.76 24.20
C ASP A 61 5.01 -4.95 24.65
N LYS A 62 4.37 -3.90 25.17
CA LYS A 62 2.91 -3.89 25.39
C LYS A 62 2.14 -3.99 24.08
N TRP A 63 2.58 -3.30 23.02
CA TRP A 63 1.99 -3.40 21.69
C TRP A 63 2.01 -4.85 21.22
N LYS A 64 3.17 -5.51 21.22
CA LYS A 64 3.28 -6.95 20.92
C LYS A 64 2.39 -7.81 21.83
N GLY A 65 2.26 -7.44 23.10
CA GLY A 65 1.34 -8.05 24.07
C GLY A 65 -0.14 -7.82 23.82
N GLY A 66 -0.53 -7.06 22.79
CA GLY A 66 -1.90 -6.86 22.36
C GLY A 66 -2.49 -5.47 22.62
N GLU A 67 -1.71 -4.50 23.10
CA GLU A 67 -2.18 -3.11 23.35
C GLU A 67 -2.77 -2.47 22.07
N TRP A 68 -2.33 -2.91 20.89
CA TRP A 68 -2.90 -2.48 19.59
C TRP A 68 -4.38 -2.82 19.39
N LYS A 69 -4.98 -3.65 20.26
CA LYS A 69 -6.43 -3.92 20.26
C LYS A 69 -7.23 -2.82 20.96
N ASN A 70 -6.58 -1.88 21.64
CA ASN A 70 -7.23 -0.79 22.35
C ASN A 70 -7.56 0.37 21.41
N TRP A 71 -8.83 0.50 21.02
CA TRP A 71 -9.34 1.54 20.11
C TRP A 71 -9.98 2.73 20.82
N ASP A 72 -9.45 3.08 22.01
CA ASP A 72 -9.84 4.30 22.72
C ASP A 72 -9.73 5.53 21.79
N LYS A 73 -10.86 6.20 21.56
CA LYS A 73 -10.97 7.30 20.59
C LYS A 73 -10.08 8.49 20.95
N ASP A 74 -9.83 8.70 22.24
CA ASP A 74 -9.02 9.81 22.72
C ASP A 74 -7.51 9.58 22.48
N LYS A 75 -7.13 8.33 22.22
CA LYS A 75 -5.75 7.89 21.96
C LYS A 75 -5.55 7.41 20.53
N TRP A 76 -6.60 7.40 19.72
CA TRP A 76 -6.53 6.92 18.36
C TRP A 76 -5.92 7.99 17.47
N LEU A 77 -4.64 7.84 17.16
CA LEU A 77 -3.86 8.74 16.30
C LEU A 77 -4.56 8.97 14.96
N ARG A 78 -4.74 10.24 14.58
CA ARG A 78 -5.48 10.64 13.37
C ARG A 78 -4.64 11.45 12.39
N GLU A 79 -3.76 12.31 12.90
CA GLU A 79 -2.99 13.22 12.04
C GLU A 79 -1.97 12.45 11.20
N ALA A 80 -1.66 12.94 10.00
CA ALA A 80 -0.74 12.27 9.08
C ALA A 80 0.64 12.02 9.72
N GLN A 81 1.19 13.01 10.44
CA GLN A 81 2.45 12.87 11.16
C GLN A 81 2.47 11.75 12.22
N ASP A 82 1.31 11.31 12.68
CA ASP A 82 1.14 10.39 13.81
C ASP A 82 0.95 8.92 13.36
N TYR A 83 1.02 8.60 12.06
CA TYR A 83 0.84 7.21 11.58
C TYR A 83 1.89 6.21 12.12
N ILE A 84 1.53 5.33 13.04
CA ILE A 84 2.46 4.35 13.61
C ILE A 84 2.01 2.92 13.27
N ASN A 85 2.91 2.13 12.70
CA ASN A 85 2.67 0.73 12.35
C ASN A 85 3.91 -0.16 12.61
N PRO A 86 4.11 -0.62 13.85
CA PRO A 86 5.25 -1.46 14.19
C PRO A 86 5.09 -2.86 13.61
N ILE A 87 6.18 -3.42 13.10
CA ILE A 87 6.21 -4.81 12.62
C ILE A 87 6.08 -5.75 13.82
N VAL A 88 5.06 -6.59 13.81
CA VAL A 88 4.91 -7.71 14.74
C VAL A 88 5.12 -8.98 13.94
N ALA A 89 6.33 -9.54 13.99
CA ALA A 89 6.71 -10.69 13.19
C ALA A 89 5.74 -11.87 13.40
N GLY A 90 5.25 -12.44 12.30
CA GLY A 90 4.33 -13.59 12.34
C GLY A 90 2.90 -13.23 12.73
N LEU A 91 2.57 -11.93 12.88
CA LEU A 91 1.22 -11.48 13.19
C LEU A 91 0.22 -11.87 12.10
N TRP A 92 0.64 -11.77 10.83
CA TRP A 92 -0.13 -12.16 9.66
C TRP A 92 0.36 -13.52 9.16
N ASP A 93 0.04 -14.58 9.88
CA ASP A 93 0.23 -15.96 9.40
C ASP A 93 -0.89 -16.38 8.42
N PRO A 94 -0.74 -17.51 7.69
CA PRO A 94 -1.77 -18.03 6.79
C PRO A 94 -3.16 -18.18 7.40
N ASP A 95 -3.23 -18.68 8.63
CA ASP A 95 -4.50 -18.93 9.32
C ASP A 95 -5.23 -17.61 9.59
N ARG A 96 -4.53 -16.61 10.13
CA ARG A 96 -5.12 -15.28 10.37
C ARG A 96 -5.48 -14.56 9.08
N MET A 97 -4.65 -14.65 8.04
CA MET A 97 -4.96 -14.04 6.74
C MET A 97 -6.23 -14.65 6.13
N GLN A 98 -6.43 -15.95 6.29
CA GLN A 98 -7.65 -16.62 5.84
C GLN A 98 -8.89 -16.16 6.62
N ASP A 99 -8.78 -15.94 7.93
CA ASP A 99 -9.89 -15.50 8.79
C ASP A 99 -10.18 -14.00 8.71
N ALA A 100 -9.29 -13.21 8.10
CA ALA A 100 -9.53 -11.79 7.85
C ALA A 100 -10.50 -11.62 6.66
N ASP A 101 -11.74 -11.25 6.95
CA ASP A 101 -12.82 -11.15 5.96
C ASP A 101 -13.60 -9.84 6.01
N LYS A 102 -13.34 -8.99 7.01
CA LYS A 102 -14.14 -7.79 7.26
C LYS A 102 -13.74 -6.64 6.33
N PRO A 103 -14.64 -6.09 5.52
CA PRO A 103 -14.40 -4.82 4.87
C PRO A 103 -14.49 -3.67 5.90
N PRO A 104 -13.69 -2.61 5.74
CA PRO A 104 -13.73 -1.42 6.62
C PRO A 104 -14.97 -0.54 6.43
N GLU A 105 -15.63 -0.66 5.29
CA GLU A 105 -16.84 0.11 4.96
C GLU A 105 -18.07 -0.77 4.89
N LYS A 106 -19.22 -0.16 5.18
CA LYS A 106 -20.52 -0.72 4.87
C LYS A 106 -20.93 -0.18 3.51
N PRO A 107 -21.42 -1.04 2.61
CA PRO A 107 -21.86 -0.60 1.29
C PRO A 107 -22.88 0.54 1.38
N VAL A 108 -22.91 1.38 0.35
CA VAL A 108 -23.89 2.46 0.26
C VAL A 108 -25.25 1.91 -0.17
N ASP A 109 -26.34 2.56 0.23
CA ASP A 109 -27.68 2.18 -0.22
C ASP A 109 -27.76 2.22 -1.76
N ASN A 110 -28.64 1.39 -2.32
CA ASN A 110 -28.85 1.34 -3.78
C ASN A 110 -29.44 2.65 -4.33
N ASP A 111 -30.07 3.44 -3.46
CA ASP A 111 -30.61 4.77 -3.74
C ASP A 111 -29.74 5.82 -3.02
N ILE A 112 -28.91 6.51 -3.78
CA ILE A 112 -28.00 7.57 -3.34
C ILE A 112 -28.64 8.94 -3.56
N SER A 113 -29.92 9.08 -3.19
CA SER A 113 -30.71 10.31 -3.37
C SER A 113 -29.91 11.56 -2.94
N GLY A 114 -29.58 12.44 -3.90
CA GLY A 114 -28.73 13.63 -3.67
C GLY A 114 -27.54 13.81 -4.63
N ASP A 115 -27.30 12.87 -5.55
CA ASP A 115 -26.23 12.79 -6.59
C ASP A 115 -26.12 13.98 -7.61
N GLU A 116 -26.40 15.21 -7.21
CA GLU A 116 -26.36 16.36 -8.13
C GLU A 116 -24.91 16.70 -8.50
N GLY A 117 -24.65 17.14 -9.75
CA GLY A 117 -23.27 17.39 -10.24
C GLY A 117 -22.81 16.59 -11.48
N VAL A 118 -23.73 15.84 -12.12
CA VAL A 118 -23.57 14.97 -13.31
C VAL A 118 -23.27 13.51 -12.95
N THR A 119 -24.34 12.71 -12.91
CA THR A 119 -24.33 11.25 -12.76
C THR A 119 -24.97 10.61 -13.99
N ASP A 120 -24.29 9.63 -14.59
CA ASP A 120 -24.85 8.84 -15.69
C ASP A 120 -25.85 7.79 -15.16
N PRO A 121 -26.60 7.06 -16.00
CA PRO A 121 -27.41 5.93 -15.52
C PRO A 121 -26.55 4.83 -14.86
N THR A 122 -27.12 4.11 -13.89
CA THR A 122 -26.46 2.97 -13.26
C THR A 122 -26.11 1.92 -14.31
N PRO A 123 -24.84 1.47 -14.40
CA PRO A 123 -24.45 0.48 -15.40
C PRO A 123 -25.10 -0.87 -15.12
N ALA A 124 -25.21 -1.70 -16.15
CA ALA A 124 -25.63 -3.08 -15.98
C ALA A 124 -24.59 -3.86 -15.16
N PRO A 125 -25.00 -4.76 -14.24
CA PRO A 125 -24.04 -5.54 -13.47
C PRO A 125 -23.12 -6.40 -14.35
N VAL A 126 -21.81 -6.25 -14.14
CA VAL A 126 -20.80 -7.13 -14.76
C VAL A 126 -20.35 -8.15 -13.74
N ARG A 127 -20.45 -9.43 -14.10
CA ARG A 127 -19.95 -10.52 -13.24
C ARG A 127 -18.43 -10.45 -13.18
N ALA A 128 -17.87 -10.36 -11.97
CA ALA A 128 -16.44 -10.43 -11.76
C ALA A 128 -15.90 -11.82 -12.17
N VAL A 129 -14.83 -11.82 -12.94
CA VAL A 129 -14.15 -13.01 -13.44
C VAL A 129 -12.92 -13.25 -12.59
N GLY A 130 -12.69 -14.50 -12.17
CA GLY A 130 -11.47 -14.84 -11.44
C GLY A 130 -10.25 -14.64 -12.32
N VAL A 131 -9.22 -13.97 -11.82
CA VAL A 131 -7.94 -13.86 -12.52
C VAL A 131 -7.35 -15.27 -12.66
N GLN A 132 -6.65 -15.52 -13.76
CA GLN A 132 -5.95 -16.79 -13.95
C GLN A 132 -4.89 -16.96 -12.84
N THR A 133 -4.83 -18.14 -12.23
CA THR A 133 -3.86 -18.44 -11.17
C THR A 133 -2.44 -18.42 -11.72
N GLN A 134 -1.46 -18.33 -10.81
CA GLN A 134 -0.21 -17.61 -11.05
C GLN A 134 -0.49 -16.12 -11.25
N TYR A 135 -1.09 -15.49 -10.23
CA TYR A 135 -1.40 -14.07 -10.22
C TYR A 135 -0.20 -13.18 -10.52
N HIS A 136 1.02 -13.57 -10.14
CA HIS A 136 2.22 -12.83 -10.50
C HIS A 136 2.46 -12.72 -12.02
N ASP A 137 1.98 -13.69 -12.81
CA ASP A 137 2.10 -13.63 -14.28
C ASP A 137 0.98 -12.81 -14.93
N ASN A 138 -0.17 -12.65 -14.24
CA ASN A 138 -1.41 -12.16 -14.85
C ASN A 138 -1.86 -10.78 -14.30
N ALA A 139 -1.48 -10.45 -13.07
CA ALA A 139 -1.73 -9.18 -12.39
C ALA A 139 -0.67 -8.94 -11.29
N PRO A 140 0.63 -8.88 -11.63
CA PRO A 140 1.74 -8.84 -10.68
C PRO A 140 1.66 -7.68 -9.68
N GLU A 141 1.08 -6.56 -10.10
CA GLU A 141 0.98 -5.35 -9.29
C GLU A 141 -0.15 -5.46 -8.26
N SER A 142 -1.05 -6.43 -8.38
CA SER A 142 -2.21 -6.56 -7.47
C SER A 142 -1.90 -7.45 -6.27
N GLY A 143 -2.39 -7.04 -5.11
CA GLY A 143 -2.28 -7.82 -3.88
C GLY A 143 -3.39 -7.54 -2.89
N LYS A 144 -3.41 -8.31 -1.81
CA LYS A 144 -4.40 -8.20 -0.73
C LYS A 144 -3.79 -7.38 0.40
N LEU A 145 -4.59 -6.49 0.98
CA LEU A 145 -4.22 -5.66 2.11
C LEU A 145 -4.90 -6.20 3.37
N PHE A 146 -4.14 -6.35 4.44
CA PHE A 146 -4.58 -6.81 5.75
C PHE A 146 -4.30 -5.75 6.79
N PHE A 147 -5.23 -5.53 7.71
CA PHE A 147 -5.08 -4.54 8.78
C PHE A 147 -6.04 -4.84 9.93
N ASP A 148 -5.85 -4.18 11.06
CA ASP A 148 -6.75 -4.25 12.21
C ASP A 148 -7.46 -2.93 12.43
N GLY A 149 -8.73 -3.03 12.82
CA GLY A 149 -9.52 -1.91 13.34
C GLY A 149 -10.46 -2.34 14.46
N PRO A 150 -11.40 -1.46 14.85
CA PRO A 150 -12.25 -1.67 16.02
C PRO A 150 -13.09 -2.95 15.99
N GLU A 151 -13.45 -3.42 14.80
CA GLU A 151 -14.28 -4.61 14.61
C GLU A 151 -13.45 -5.89 14.45
N GLY A 152 -12.11 -5.81 14.45
CA GLY A 152 -11.20 -6.94 14.28
C GLY A 152 -10.32 -6.81 13.04
N SER A 153 -9.81 -7.96 12.57
CA SER A 153 -8.99 -8.03 11.36
C SER A 153 -9.84 -7.80 10.12
N MET A 154 -9.35 -6.93 9.25
CA MET A 154 -10.02 -6.42 8.07
C MET A 154 -9.17 -6.62 6.82
N VAL A 155 -9.84 -6.53 5.68
CA VAL A 155 -9.22 -6.72 4.37
C VAL A 155 -9.63 -5.67 3.37
N CYS A 156 -8.66 -5.32 2.54
CA CYS A 156 -8.80 -4.54 1.33
C CYS A 156 -7.96 -5.19 0.22
N SER A 157 -7.87 -4.50 -0.90
CA SER A 157 -6.97 -4.74 -2.02
C SER A 157 -6.07 -3.53 -2.21
N ALA A 158 -4.95 -3.72 -2.89
CA ALA A 158 -4.02 -2.64 -3.19
C ALA A 158 -3.17 -2.96 -4.41
N THR A 159 -2.50 -1.95 -4.95
CA THR A 159 -1.75 -2.03 -6.21
C THR A 159 -0.35 -1.45 -6.08
N VAL A 160 0.68 -2.16 -6.54
CA VAL A 160 2.05 -1.65 -6.62
C VAL A 160 2.11 -0.56 -7.67
N VAL A 161 2.56 0.63 -7.27
CA VAL A 161 2.69 1.80 -8.15
C VAL A 161 4.13 2.23 -8.24
N LYS A 162 4.50 2.86 -9.35
CA LYS A 162 5.86 3.39 -9.53
C LYS A 162 6.17 4.43 -8.45
N ASP A 163 7.47 4.61 -8.22
CA ASP A 163 7.99 5.63 -7.32
C ASP A 163 8.93 6.54 -8.14
N PRO A 164 8.63 7.85 -8.29
CA PRO A 164 9.47 8.75 -9.05
C PRO A 164 10.82 9.00 -8.37
N ALA A 165 10.92 8.87 -7.04
CA ALA A 165 12.17 8.97 -6.31
C ALA A 165 13.04 7.70 -6.46
N HIS A 166 12.42 6.54 -6.68
CA HIS A 166 13.13 5.26 -6.87
C HIS A 166 12.70 4.52 -8.16
N PRO A 167 13.05 5.03 -9.35
CA PRO A 167 12.63 4.42 -10.62
C PRO A 167 13.08 2.96 -10.74
N GLY A 168 12.11 2.05 -10.95
CA GLY A 168 12.36 0.62 -11.07
C GLY A 168 12.59 -0.10 -9.74
N LYS A 169 12.47 0.61 -8.61
CA LYS A 169 12.71 0.11 -7.26
C LYS A 169 11.65 0.57 -6.26
N SER A 170 10.41 0.73 -6.71
CA SER A 170 9.33 1.23 -5.88
C SER A 170 9.04 0.32 -4.68
N ASN A 171 8.79 0.94 -3.54
CA ASN A 171 8.16 0.35 -2.35
C ASN A 171 6.80 0.99 -2.05
N MET A 172 6.18 1.59 -3.08
CA MET A 172 4.90 2.29 -2.95
C MET A 172 3.72 1.41 -3.39
N VAL A 173 2.64 1.48 -2.60
CA VAL A 173 1.41 0.74 -2.81
C VAL A 173 0.22 1.71 -2.75
N TRP A 174 -0.63 1.70 -3.77
CA TRP A 174 -1.87 2.47 -3.83
C TRP A 174 -3.05 1.67 -3.28
N THR A 175 -3.90 2.32 -2.48
CA THR A 175 -5.14 1.74 -1.96
C THR A 175 -6.20 2.83 -1.73
N ALA A 176 -7.31 2.52 -1.07
CA ALA A 176 -8.34 3.49 -0.69
C ALA A 176 -7.98 4.15 0.66
N GLY A 177 -8.43 5.40 0.85
CA GLY A 177 -8.26 6.14 2.10
C GLY A 177 -8.88 5.40 3.29
N HIS A 178 -10.06 4.83 3.08
CA HIS A 178 -10.78 4.05 4.08
C HIS A 178 -10.09 2.72 4.44
N CYS A 179 -9.15 2.24 3.63
CA CYS A 179 -8.37 1.04 3.95
C CYS A 179 -7.24 1.33 4.95
N VAL A 180 -6.91 2.61 5.17
CA VAL A 180 -5.81 3.04 6.05
C VAL A 180 -6.27 3.94 7.20
N HIS A 181 -7.39 4.65 7.04
CA HIS A 181 -7.89 5.62 8.02
C HIS A 181 -9.42 5.61 8.12
N ALA A 182 -9.96 5.63 9.35
CA ALA A 182 -11.40 5.55 9.64
C ALA A 182 -12.17 6.88 9.43
N GLY A 183 -11.68 7.75 8.54
CA GLY A 183 -12.25 9.05 8.19
C GLY A 183 -12.55 9.97 9.39
N LYS A 184 -13.65 10.72 9.31
CA LYS A 184 -14.06 11.78 10.25
C LYS A 184 -14.20 11.33 11.71
N LYS A 185 -14.48 10.04 11.96
CA LYS A 185 -14.79 9.53 13.30
C LYS A 185 -13.74 8.58 13.90
N GLY A 186 -12.74 8.12 13.14
CA GLY A 186 -11.62 7.31 13.66
C GLY A 186 -10.26 7.74 13.11
N GLY A 187 -9.19 7.12 13.59
CA GLY A 187 -7.82 7.42 13.17
C GLY A 187 -7.24 6.38 12.20
N TRP A 188 -5.91 6.28 12.19
CA TRP A 188 -5.17 5.30 11.41
C TRP A 188 -5.43 3.86 11.87
N TYR A 189 -5.68 2.96 10.93
CA TYR A 189 -5.69 1.53 11.22
C TYR A 189 -4.30 1.01 11.56
N ARG A 190 -4.26 -0.15 12.20
CA ARG A 190 -3.04 -0.73 12.76
C ARG A 190 -2.67 -2.01 12.04
N ASN A 191 -1.42 -2.42 12.18
CA ASN A 191 -0.91 -3.68 11.65
C ASN A 191 -1.14 -3.81 10.13
N ILE A 192 -0.99 -2.72 9.39
CA ILE A 192 -1.26 -2.69 7.95
C ILE A 192 -0.14 -3.44 7.22
N ALA A 193 -0.51 -4.44 6.45
CA ALA A 193 0.39 -5.24 5.63
C ALA A 193 -0.21 -5.53 4.25
N PHE A 194 0.63 -5.43 3.23
CA PHE A 194 0.34 -5.77 1.84
C PHE A 194 0.96 -7.12 1.48
N VAL A 195 0.19 -7.98 0.83
CA VAL A 195 0.66 -9.28 0.34
C VAL A 195 0.48 -9.32 -1.19
N PRO A 196 1.54 -9.06 -1.96
CA PRO A 196 1.49 -9.14 -3.42
C PRO A 196 1.21 -10.58 -3.85
N SER A 197 0.38 -10.75 -4.88
CA SER A 197 0.00 -12.07 -5.39
C SER A 197 -0.50 -13.03 -4.30
N TYR A 198 -1.26 -12.52 -3.32
CA TYR A 198 -1.88 -13.34 -2.26
C TYR A 198 -2.62 -14.55 -2.87
N ASN A 199 -2.38 -15.73 -2.28
CA ASN A 199 -2.89 -17.01 -2.73
C ASN A 199 -2.66 -17.23 -4.24
N ASN A 200 -1.42 -17.01 -4.68
CA ASN A 200 -1.02 -17.03 -6.08
C ASN A 200 -1.46 -18.27 -6.87
N SER A 201 -1.50 -19.45 -6.24
CA SER A 201 -1.96 -20.69 -6.87
C SER A 201 -3.48 -20.90 -6.81
N GLY A 202 -4.23 -20.00 -6.18
CA GLY A 202 -5.69 -20.03 -6.09
C GLY A 202 -6.25 -21.18 -5.25
N LEU A 203 -5.58 -21.49 -4.12
CA LEU A 203 -6.06 -22.48 -3.15
C LEU A 203 -7.50 -22.17 -2.74
N SER A 204 -8.29 -23.21 -2.58
CA SER A 204 -9.63 -23.12 -2.00
C SER A 204 -9.56 -22.80 -0.51
N THR A 205 -10.65 -22.27 0.03
CA THR A 205 -10.79 -22.00 1.48
C THR A 205 -10.60 -23.27 2.32
N SER A 206 -10.97 -24.45 1.81
CA SER A 206 -10.66 -25.72 2.48
C SER A 206 -9.18 -26.07 2.50
N GLU A 207 -8.44 -25.74 1.44
CA GLU A 207 -6.99 -25.97 1.40
C GLU A 207 -6.25 -24.99 2.29
N LEU A 208 -6.68 -23.72 2.34
CA LEU A 208 -6.13 -22.72 3.25
C LEU A 208 -6.35 -23.10 4.73
N ARG A 209 -7.50 -23.69 5.07
CA ARG A 209 -7.78 -24.20 6.43
C ARG A 209 -6.85 -25.34 6.88
N ASN A 210 -6.13 -25.98 5.96
CA ASN A 210 -5.13 -26.99 6.31
C ASN A 210 -3.75 -26.37 6.60
N ASN A 211 -3.70 -25.06 6.84
CA ASN A 211 -2.51 -24.27 7.15
C ASN A 211 -1.33 -24.58 6.20
N PRO A 212 -1.47 -24.26 4.90
CA PRO A 212 -0.41 -24.47 3.94
C PRO A 212 0.80 -23.58 4.29
N PRO A 213 2.02 -23.95 3.87
CA PRO A 213 3.21 -23.13 4.11
C PRO A 213 3.03 -21.67 3.64
N LYS A 214 3.62 -20.72 4.36
CA LYS A 214 3.53 -19.27 4.08
C LYS A 214 3.86 -18.95 2.63
N GLU A 215 4.84 -19.63 2.03
CA GLU A 215 5.31 -19.41 0.66
C GLU A 215 4.26 -19.78 -0.40
N LYS A 216 3.27 -20.61 -0.04
CA LYS A 216 2.12 -20.92 -0.91
C LYS A 216 1.06 -19.81 -0.88
N VAL A 217 0.93 -19.13 0.25
CA VAL A 217 -0.09 -18.09 0.48
C VAL A 217 0.44 -16.70 0.14
N ALA A 218 1.69 -16.42 0.47
CA ALA A 218 2.40 -15.16 0.29
C ALA A 218 3.77 -15.40 -0.38
N PRO A 219 3.80 -15.82 -1.67
CA PRO A 219 5.04 -16.25 -2.33
C PRO A 219 6.11 -15.15 -2.44
N TYR A 220 5.69 -13.89 -2.40
CA TYR A 220 6.56 -12.71 -2.44
C TYR A 220 6.64 -11.99 -1.09
N GLY A 221 6.32 -12.70 -0.01
CA GLY A 221 6.42 -12.21 1.36
C GLY A 221 5.28 -11.27 1.76
N ILE A 222 5.40 -10.78 3.00
CA ILE A 222 4.45 -9.86 3.64
C ILE A 222 5.16 -8.52 3.80
N TRP A 223 4.55 -7.45 3.29
CA TRP A 223 5.14 -6.12 3.23
C TRP A 223 4.39 -5.17 4.15
N TRP A 224 5.01 -4.76 5.24
CA TRP A 224 4.41 -3.91 6.27
C TRP A 224 4.48 -2.44 5.89
N GLY A 225 3.38 -1.71 6.09
CA GLY A 225 3.34 -0.27 5.87
C GLY A 225 4.26 0.46 6.86
N THR A 226 5.33 1.07 6.37
CA THR A 226 6.18 1.95 7.18
C THR A 226 5.61 3.37 7.25
N TRP A 227 4.81 3.73 6.24
CA TRP A 227 4.07 4.98 6.18
C TRP A 227 2.76 4.79 5.45
N ALA A 228 1.75 5.59 5.84
CA ALA A 228 0.50 5.72 5.12
C ALA A 228 0.15 7.20 5.00
N GLN A 229 -0.38 7.58 3.84
CA GLN A 229 -0.95 8.90 3.64
C GLN A 229 -2.24 8.79 2.83
N THR A 230 -3.26 9.53 3.25
CA THR A 230 -4.55 9.69 2.57
C THR A 230 -4.84 11.18 2.41
N SER A 231 -5.90 11.52 1.68
CA SER A 231 -6.32 12.91 1.50
C SER A 231 -6.84 13.52 2.81
N GLN A 232 -6.65 14.84 2.97
CA GLN A 232 -7.23 15.55 4.12
C GLN A 232 -8.76 15.53 4.05
N GLN A 233 -9.33 15.60 2.85
CA GLN A 233 -10.77 15.51 2.60
C GLN A 233 -11.33 14.19 3.13
N TRP A 234 -10.64 13.07 2.92
CA TRP A 234 -11.03 11.79 3.52
C TRP A 234 -10.97 11.83 5.05
N ILE A 235 -9.92 12.39 5.64
CA ILE A 235 -9.80 12.51 7.10
C ILE A 235 -10.94 13.37 7.67
N ASP A 236 -11.29 14.47 7.01
CA ASP A 236 -12.27 15.44 7.50
C ASP A 236 -13.72 15.01 7.30
N GLN A 237 -14.00 14.29 6.21
CA GLN A 237 -15.35 14.02 5.72
C GLN A 237 -15.69 12.53 5.65
N GLY A 238 -14.68 11.69 5.44
CA GLY A 238 -14.81 10.26 5.19
C GLY A 238 -15.65 9.53 6.23
N ALA A 239 -16.52 8.64 5.79
CA ALA A 239 -17.35 7.83 6.66
C ALA A 239 -17.55 6.43 6.10
N SER A 240 -17.71 5.45 7.00
CA SER A 240 -17.93 4.04 6.63
C SER A 240 -19.32 3.75 6.06
N VAL A 241 -20.18 4.75 5.90
CA VAL A 241 -21.54 4.66 5.33
C VAL A 241 -21.84 5.91 4.51
N GLY A 242 -22.65 5.74 3.46
CA GLY A 242 -23.24 6.86 2.71
C GLY A 242 -22.31 7.57 1.71
N GLY A 243 -21.11 7.05 1.45
CA GLY A 243 -20.23 7.56 0.38
C GLY A 243 -19.57 8.91 0.66
N LEU A 244 -19.69 9.45 1.87
CA LEU A 244 -19.05 10.71 2.25
C LEU A 244 -17.53 10.62 2.09
N GLY A 245 -16.94 11.57 1.37
CA GLY A 245 -15.51 11.62 1.10
C GLY A 245 -15.01 10.66 0.01
N ALA A 246 -15.88 9.84 -0.60
CA ALA A 246 -15.51 8.87 -1.64
C ALA A 246 -14.76 9.46 -2.86
N PRO A 247 -15.03 10.70 -3.31
CA PRO A 247 -14.23 11.34 -4.37
C PRO A 247 -12.76 11.57 -4.00
N TYR A 248 -12.43 11.53 -2.71
CA TYR A 248 -11.09 11.71 -2.17
C TYR A 248 -10.57 10.46 -1.44
N ASP A 249 -11.24 9.33 -1.62
CA ASP A 249 -10.95 8.07 -0.95
C ASP A 249 -9.83 7.28 -1.67
N PHE A 250 -8.62 7.81 -1.51
CA PHE A 250 -7.38 7.22 -2.00
C PHE A 250 -6.27 7.39 -0.96
N ALA A 251 -5.35 6.43 -0.95
CA ALA A 251 -4.19 6.45 -0.09
C ALA A 251 -2.97 5.82 -0.77
N VAL A 252 -1.81 6.21 -0.27
CA VAL A 252 -0.53 5.63 -0.66
C VAL A 252 0.20 5.15 0.59
N LEU A 253 0.70 3.93 0.52
CA LEU A 253 1.54 3.29 1.52
C LEU A 253 2.97 3.23 1.00
N HIS A 254 3.95 3.49 1.87
CA HIS A 254 5.31 3.00 1.68
C HIS A 254 5.47 1.73 2.52
N VAL A 255 6.06 0.68 1.96
CA VAL A 255 6.15 -0.64 2.63
C VAL A 255 7.59 -1.15 2.78
N THR A 256 7.79 -2.08 3.70
CA THR A 256 9.04 -2.82 3.91
C THR A 256 8.74 -4.31 4.12
N PRO A 257 9.58 -5.24 3.64
CA PRO A 257 9.33 -6.67 3.82
C PRO A 257 9.54 -7.07 5.29
N GLU A 258 8.70 -7.96 5.81
CA GLU A 258 8.75 -8.44 7.20
C GLU A 258 10.08 -9.14 7.54
N GLU A 259 10.54 -10.03 6.67
CA GLU A 259 11.71 -10.89 6.89
C GLU A 259 12.95 -10.41 6.11
N GLY A 260 12.89 -9.21 5.53
CA GLY A 260 13.84 -8.75 4.52
C GLY A 260 13.58 -9.33 3.13
N SER A 261 14.16 -8.72 2.11
CA SER A 261 13.96 -9.08 0.68
C SER A 261 15.27 -9.42 -0.04
N GLY A 262 16.35 -9.65 0.71
CA GLY A 262 17.70 -9.78 0.14
C GLY A 262 18.17 -8.51 -0.58
N GLY A 263 17.67 -7.34 -0.15
CA GLY A 263 18.00 -6.04 -0.73
C GLY A 263 17.15 -5.62 -1.93
N LYS A 264 16.14 -6.40 -2.31
CA LYS A 264 15.21 -6.05 -3.39
C LYS A 264 14.08 -5.15 -2.90
N SER A 265 13.67 -4.18 -3.70
CA SER A 265 12.42 -3.44 -3.51
C SER A 265 11.19 -4.32 -3.78
N LEU A 266 10.00 -3.80 -3.46
CA LEU A 266 8.73 -4.44 -3.81
C LEU A 266 8.61 -4.60 -5.33
N GLU A 267 8.84 -3.53 -6.11
CA GLU A 267 8.79 -3.57 -7.58
C GLU A 267 9.75 -4.61 -8.17
N GLU A 268 10.99 -4.71 -7.68
CA GLU A 268 11.94 -5.74 -8.13
C GLU A 268 11.51 -7.16 -7.72
N THR A 269 10.76 -7.29 -6.63
CA THR A 269 10.26 -8.58 -6.14
C THR A 269 9.08 -9.07 -6.99
N VAL A 270 8.13 -8.19 -7.30
CA VAL A 270 6.94 -8.55 -8.08
C VAL A 270 7.16 -8.44 -9.59
N GLY A 271 8.23 -7.75 -10.01
CA GLY A 271 8.63 -7.59 -11.41
C GLY A 271 7.90 -6.48 -12.18
N SER A 272 6.99 -5.73 -11.54
CA SER A 272 6.23 -4.65 -12.18
C SER A 272 5.66 -3.64 -11.17
N ALA A 273 5.42 -2.42 -11.65
CA ALA A 273 4.68 -1.39 -10.95
C ALA A 273 3.93 -0.51 -11.96
N LEU A 274 2.69 -0.15 -11.66
CA LEU A 274 1.89 0.68 -12.56
C LEU A 274 2.27 2.17 -12.45
N PRO A 275 2.39 2.91 -13.56
CA PRO A 275 2.35 4.36 -13.49
C PRO A 275 0.96 4.82 -13.00
N VAL A 276 0.92 5.93 -12.28
CA VAL A 276 -0.33 6.57 -11.83
C VAL A 276 -0.66 7.75 -12.72
N GLU A 277 -1.89 7.82 -13.22
CA GLU A 277 -2.37 8.89 -14.09
C GLU A 277 -3.20 9.90 -13.28
N PHE A 278 -2.58 11.01 -12.88
CA PHE A 278 -3.20 12.08 -12.10
C PHE A 278 -3.98 13.11 -12.92
N ASN A 279 -3.96 12.98 -14.25
CA ASN A 279 -4.90 13.68 -15.12
C ASN A 279 -5.78 12.62 -15.78
N ALA A 280 -6.46 11.85 -14.91
CA ALA A 280 -7.22 10.69 -15.30
C ALA A 280 -8.25 11.06 -16.40
N PRO A 281 -8.27 10.29 -17.52
CA PRO A 281 -9.01 10.66 -18.72
C PRO A 281 -10.50 10.84 -18.46
N ALA A 282 -11.13 11.88 -19.02
CA ALA A 282 -12.57 12.03 -18.91
C ALA A 282 -13.30 10.78 -19.45
N VAL A 283 -14.39 10.37 -18.79
CA VAL A 283 -15.17 9.15 -19.10
C VAL A 283 -15.38 8.89 -20.61
N PRO A 284 -15.79 9.87 -21.44
CA PRO A 284 -16.01 9.62 -22.87
C PRO A 284 -14.77 9.16 -23.65
N LYS A 285 -13.57 9.39 -23.11
CA LYS A 285 -12.28 9.00 -23.72
C LYS A 285 -11.82 7.60 -23.30
N ILE A 286 -12.48 6.97 -22.34
CA ILE A 286 -12.16 5.63 -21.86
C ILE A 286 -13.04 4.61 -22.59
N THR A 287 -12.41 3.71 -23.34
CA THR A 287 -13.12 2.62 -24.04
C THR A 287 -13.48 1.49 -23.10
N ASP A 288 -12.58 1.19 -22.16
CA ASP A 288 -12.68 0.12 -21.19
C ASP A 288 -11.75 0.40 -20.02
N MET A 289 -12.13 -0.13 -18.87
CA MET A 289 -11.37 -0.07 -17.62
C MET A 289 -11.52 -1.39 -16.87
N THR A 290 -10.43 -1.83 -16.24
CA THR A 290 -10.39 -3.07 -15.48
C THR A 290 -10.15 -2.77 -14.01
N ALA A 291 -11.11 -3.12 -13.14
CA ALA A 291 -10.95 -3.10 -11.69
C ALA A 291 -10.48 -4.48 -11.21
N THR A 292 -9.43 -4.52 -10.38
CA THR A 292 -8.87 -5.78 -9.82
C THR A 292 -8.92 -5.76 -8.29
N GLY A 293 -9.32 -6.86 -7.65
CA GLY A 293 -9.33 -6.95 -6.19
C GLY A 293 -9.69 -8.32 -5.62
N PHE A 294 -9.80 -8.39 -4.29
CA PHE A 294 -10.10 -9.58 -3.49
C PHE A 294 -11.43 -9.41 -2.72
N PRO A 295 -12.59 -9.52 -3.41
CA PRO A 295 -13.90 -9.44 -2.78
C PRO A 295 -14.07 -10.51 -1.69
N ALA A 296 -14.49 -10.11 -0.50
CA ALA A 296 -14.50 -10.91 0.74
C ALA A 296 -15.89 -11.21 1.30
N ALA A 297 -16.93 -10.51 0.85
CA ALA A 297 -18.31 -10.85 1.22
C ALA A 297 -18.97 -11.75 0.18
N ALA A 298 -19.94 -12.57 0.63
CA ALA A 298 -20.67 -13.51 -0.20
C ALA A 298 -21.22 -12.86 -1.50
N PRO A 299 -21.12 -13.54 -2.65
CA PRO A 299 -20.75 -14.95 -2.84
C PRO A 299 -19.23 -15.21 -2.90
N TYR A 300 -18.40 -14.21 -2.60
CA TYR A 300 -16.95 -14.36 -2.53
C TYR A 300 -16.50 -14.63 -1.09
N ASP A 301 -15.26 -15.09 -0.94
CA ASP A 301 -14.66 -15.50 0.33
C ASP A 301 -13.36 -14.77 0.67
N GLY A 302 -12.94 -13.83 -0.19
CA GLY A 302 -11.75 -13.00 0.02
C GLY A 302 -10.46 -13.71 -0.36
N GLN A 303 -10.50 -14.97 -0.76
CA GLN A 303 -9.29 -15.78 -0.90
C GLN A 303 -8.69 -15.74 -2.31
N LYS A 304 -9.42 -15.21 -3.30
CA LYS A 304 -9.03 -15.21 -4.71
C LYS A 304 -9.14 -13.84 -5.33
N MET A 305 -8.32 -13.60 -6.34
CA MET A 305 -8.31 -12.35 -7.09
C MET A 305 -9.35 -12.40 -8.22
N PHE A 306 -10.10 -11.31 -8.36
CA PHE A 306 -11.13 -11.13 -9.38
C PHE A 306 -10.94 -9.81 -10.13
N GLN A 307 -11.52 -9.76 -11.34
CA GLN A 307 -11.55 -8.59 -12.19
C GLN A 307 -12.95 -8.31 -12.74
N CYS A 308 -13.28 -7.03 -12.84
CA CYS A 308 -14.40 -6.54 -13.65
C CYS A 308 -13.85 -5.65 -14.75
N LYS A 309 -14.29 -5.88 -15.99
CA LYS A 309 -13.96 -5.04 -17.13
C LYS A 309 -15.23 -4.43 -17.69
N ASP A 310 -15.28 -3.11 -17.74
CA ASP A 310 -16.45 -2.37 -18.25
C ASP A 310 -16.04 -1.02 -18.83
N LYS A 311 -16.95 -0.38 -19.56
CA LYS A 311 -16.83 1.03 -19.94
C LYS A 311 -17.35 1.89 -18.79
N PRO A 312 -16.58 2.87 -18.29
CA PRO A 312 -17.06 3.69 -17.19
C PRO A 312 -18.20 4.63 -17.59
N GLY A 313 -19.07 4.89 -16.62
CA GLY A 313 -19.90 6.08 -16.52
C GLY A 313 -19.41 7.02 -15.42
N ARG A 314 -20.12 8.14 -15.25
CA ARG A 314 -19.89 9.14 -14.20
C ARG A 314 -20.79 8.90 -13.00
N LEU A 315 -20.25 9.15 -11.81
CA LEU A 315 -20.99 9.24 -10.56
C LEU A 315 -20.55 10.49 -9.82
N SER A 316 -21.48 11.38 -9.48
CA SER A 316 -21.25 12.54 -8.61
C SER A 316 -22.17 12.40 -7.41
N LEU A 317 -21.61 12.43 -6.19
CA LEU A 317 -22.37 12.25 -4.94
C LEU A 317 -22.89 13.56 -4.37
N ALA A 318 -22.29 14.68 -4.77
CA ALA A 318 -22.70 16.04 -4.42
C ALA A 318 -22.25 17.01 -5.52
N GLN A 319 -22.93 18.16 -5.63
CA GLN A 319 -22.79 19.09 -6.75
C GLN A 319 -21.38 19.65 -6.92
N ASP A 320 -20.70 19.87 -5.80
CA ASP A 320 -19.36 20.47 -5.76
C ASP A 320 -18.24 19.42 -5.62
N ASP A 321 -18.60 18.13 -5.55
CA ASP A 321 -17.63 17.05 -5.43
C ASP A 321 -17.04 16.66 -6.79
N PRO A 322 -15.77 16.22 -6.83
CA PRO A 322 -15.21 15.63 -8.03
C PRO A 322 -16.01 14.41 -8.49
N THR A 323 -16.39 14.39 -9.76
CA THR A 323 -17.03 13.23 -10.37
C THR A 323 -16.12 12.00 -10.30
N MET A 324 -16.66 10.87 -9.84
CA MET A 324 -16.04 9.56 -9.79
C MET A 324 -16.28 8.76 -11.08
N TYR A 325 -15.47 7.72 -11.30
CA TYR A 325 -15.81 6.68 -12.27
C TYR A 325 -16.77 5.67 -11.65
N ARG A 326 -17.70 5.15 -12.44
CA ARG A 326 -18.57 4.04 -12.06
C ARG A 326 -18.60 2.97 -13.14
N ILE A 327 -18.41 1.72 -12.76
CA ILE A 327 -18.48 0.55 -13.65
C ILE A 327 -19.47 -0.47 -13.12
N GLY A 328 -20.09 -1.25 -14.00
CA GLY A 328 -20.75 -2.48 -13.60
C GLY A 328 -19.70 -3.44 -13.01
N CYS A 329 -19.99 -4.00 -11.85
CA CYS A 329 -19.10 -4.98 -11.21
C CYS A 329 -19.78 -5.68 -10.03
N SER A 330 -19.67 -7.01 -9.98
CA SER A 330 -20.23 -7.80 -8.90
C SER A 330 -19.27 -8.05 -7.73
N MET A 331 -18.05 -7.52 -7.75
CA MET A 331 -17.14 -7.62 -6.60
C MET A 331 -17.75 -6.94 -5.37
N THR A 332 -17.52 -7.53 -4.20
CA THR A 332 -18.05 -7.08 -2.90
C THR A 332 -16.96 -6.40 -2.06
N GLY A 333 -17.31 -6.00 -0.82
CA GLY A 333 -16.34 -5.46 0.16
C GLY A 333 -15.11 -6.36 0.30
N GLY A 334 -13.93 -5.76 0.49
CA GLY A 334 -12.62 -6.41 0.36
C GLY A 334 -11.95 -6.13 -0.99
N SER A 335 -12.73 -5.85 -2.04
CA SER A 335 -12.21 -5.31 -3.30
C SER A 335 -11.78 -3.84 -3.22
N SER A 336 -12.22 -3.14 -2.17
CA SER A 336 -11.81 -1.78 -1.80
C SER A 336 -10.31 -1.55 -1.91
N GLY A 337 -9.90 -0.41 -2.44
CA GLY A 337 -8.50 -0.04 -2.69
C GLY A 337 -7.84 -0.75 -3.88
N GLY A 338 -8.49 -1.78 -4.44
CA GLY A 338 -8.02 -2.46 -5.64
C GLY A 338 -7.92 -1.53 -6.84
N GLY A 339 -6.85 -1.63 -7.61
CA GLY A 339 -6.53 -0.68 -8.68
C GLY A 339 -7.42 -0.82 -9.90
N TRP A 340 -7.74 0.32 -10.50
CA TRP A 340 -8.48 0.42 -11.75
C TRP A 340 -7.52 0.85 -12.86
N VAL A 341 -7.40 0.01 -13.89
CA VAL A 341 -6.44 0.18 -14.97
C VAL A 341 -7.17 0.53 -16.26
N ALA A 342 -6.71 1.61 -16.90
CA ALA A 342 -7.11 2.00 -18.24
C ALA A 342 -5.89 2.48 -19.03
N LYS A 343 -6.07 2.85 -20.30
CA LYS A 343 -4.99 3.49 -21.05
C LYS A 343 -4.75 4.90 -20.51
N GLY A 344 -3.52 5.14 -20.05
CA GLY A 344 -3.02 6.47 -19.70
C GLY A 344 -2.80 7.35 -20.94
N GLN A 345 -2.31 8.57 -20.74
CA GLN A 345 -2.08 9.53 -21.83
C GLN A 345 -1.06 9.04 -22.88
N ASP A 346 -0.12 8.19 -22.49
CA ASP A 346 0.87 7.59 -23.39
C ASP A 346 0.33 6.37 -24.17
N GLY A 347 -0.95 6.03 -23.95
CA GLY A 347 -1.63 4.89 -24.57
C GLY A 347 -1.34 3.54 -23.90
N LYS A 348 -0.51 3.49 -22.85
CA LYS A 348 -0.17 2.27 -22.11
C LYS A 348 -1.05 2.10 -20.87
N PRO A 349 -1.13 0.89 -20.28
CA PRO A 349 -1.85 0.68 -19.03
C PRO A 349 -1.31 1.55 -17.89
N ALA A 350 -2.21 2.23 -17.19
CA ALA A 350 -1.91 3.05 -16.01
C ALA A 350 -3.01 2.90 -14.98
N LEU A 351 -2.66 3.10 -13.70
CA LEU A 351 -3.64 3.24 -12.63
C LEU A 351 -4.35 4.59 -12.78
N VAL A 352 -5.68 4.56 -12.95
CA VAL A 352 -6.50 5.76 -13.13
C VAL A 352 -7.49 6.01 -11.99
N SER A 353 -7.66 5.04 -11.09
CA SER A 353 -8.58 5.05 -9.95
C SER A 353 -8.32 3.85 -9.03
N ASN A 354 -8.97 3.78 -7.87
CA ASN A 354 -9.11 2.58 -7.04
C ASN A 354 -10.59 2.29 -6.76
N THR A 355 -10.93 1.09 -6.31
CA THR A 355 -12.26 0.80 -5.77
C THR A 355 -12.43 1.59 -4.48
N SER A 356 -13.48 2.40 -4.37
CA SER A 356 -13.85 3.14 -3.16
C SER A 356 -15.15 2.58 -2.61
N ILE A 357 -16.26 2.84 -3.31
CA ILE A 357 -17.60 2.48 -2.84
C ILE A 357 -18.31 1.51 -3.78
N GLY A 358 -19.32 0.84 -3.24
CA GLY A 358 -20.27 0.03 -3.98
C GLY A 358 -21.61 -0.10 -3.25
N PRO A 359 -22.67 -0.48 -3.95
CA PRO A 359 -24.01 -0.63 -3.41
C PRO A 359 -24.11 -1.87 -2.49
N VAL A 360 -25.09 -1.87 -1.57
CA VAL A 360 -25.41 -3.03 -0.72
C VAL A 360 -25.64 -4.28 -1.55
N THR A 361 -26.38 -4.17 -2.66
CA THR A 361 -26.50 -5.27 -3.61
C THR A 361 -25.42 -5.16 -4.67
N ALA A 362 -24.41 -6.03 -4.61
CA ALA A 362 -23.31 -6.06 -5.58
C ALA A 362 -23.83 -5.94 -7.02
N GLY A 363 -23.28 -5.00 -7.79
CA GLY A 363 -23.77 -4.69 -9.14
C GLY A 363 -23.00 -3.58 -9.85
N TRP A 364 -22.47 -2.61 -9.10
CA TRP A 364 -21.53 -1.63 -9.61
C TRP A 364 -20.47 -1.32 -8.57
N LEU A 365 -19.34 -0.78 -9.00
CA LEU A 365 -18.35 -0.17 -8.11
C LEU A 365 -18.07 1.25 -8.62
N ALA A 366 -17.66 2.13 -7.71
CA ALA A 366 -17.17 3.46 -8.05
C ALA A 366 -15.82 3.74 -7.42
N GLY A 367 -15.05 4.60 -8.10
CA GLY A 367 -13.71 4.96 -7.71
C GLY A 367 -13.37 6.41 -8.02
N PRO A 368 -12.57 7.07 -7.18
CA PRO A 368 -12.22 8.47 -7.38
C PRO A 368 -11.40 8.66 -8.65
N ARG A 369 -11.67 9.76 -9.36
CA ARG A 369 -10.77 10.21 -10.43
C ARG A 369 -9.52 10.80 -9.78
N LEU A 370 -8.36 10.30 -10.17
CA LEU A 370 -7.10 10.77 -9.60
C LEU A 370 -6.75 12.14 -10.20
N GLY A 371 -6.68 13.14 -9.32
CA GLY A 371 -6.42 14.55 -9.62
C GLY A 371 -5.23 15.12 -8.83
N PRO A 372 -5.11 16.46 -8.73
CA PRO A 372 -4.02 17.14 -8.01
C PRO A 372 -3.88 16.72 -6.54
N GLU A 373 -4.99 16.46 -5.85
CA GLU A 373 -5.01 16.01 -4.45
C GLU A 373 -4.40 14.61 -4.32
N ALA A 374 -4.77 13.71 -5.23
CA ALA A 374 -4.21 12.37 -5.33
C ALA A 374 -2.71 12.41 -5.65
N LYS A 375 -2.30 13.33 -6.54
CA LYS A 375 -0.89 13.56 -6.84
C LYS A 375 -0.12 14.05 -5.61
N GLY A 376 -0.69 14.99 -4.86
CA GLY A 376 -0.06 15.53 -3.65
C GLY A 376 0.17 14.46 -2.58
N VAL A 377 -0.79 13.55 -2.37
CA VAL A 377 -0.62 12.40 -1.47
C VAL A 377 0.50 11.48 -1.96
N TYR A 378 0.51 11.15 -3.26
CA TYR A 378 1.53 10.28 -3.85
C TYR A 378 2.94 10.88 -3.78
N ASP A 379 3.10 12.13 -4.21
CA ASP A 379 4.39 12.84 -4.19
C ASP A 379 4.91 12.93 -2.75
N ALA A 380 4.05 13.25 -1.77
CA ALA A 380 4.45 13.37 -0.38
C ALA A 380 5.01 12.06 0.20
N VAL A 381 4.45 10.90 -0.18
CA VAL A 381 5.00 9.61 0.23
C VAL A 381 6.31 9.31 -0.48
N SER A 382 6.41 9.57 -1.78
CA SER A 382 7.65 9.38 -2.55
C SER A 382 8.80 10.25 -2.00
N ASP A 383 8.56 11.56 -1.87
CA ASP A 383 9.54 12.56 -1.40
C ASP A 383 10.03 12.26 0.02
N LYS A 384 9.15 11.76 0.90
CA LYS A 384 9.51 11.39 2.27
C LYS A 384 10.62 10.34 2.33
N TYR A 385 10.73 9.50 1.30
CA TYR A 385 11.70 8.41 1.23
C TYR A 385 12.81 8.65 0.20
N ALA A 386 12.81 9.78 -0.53
CA ALA A 386 13.73 10.00 -1.65
C ALA A 386 15.22 9.94 -1.33
N ASP A 387 15.60 10.20 -0.06
CA ASP A 387 16.98 10.15 0.42
C ASP A 387 17.36 8.79 1.08
N LYS A 388 16.47 7.78 1.04
CA LYS A 388 16.68 6.47 1.67
C LYS A 388 16.91 5.38 0.62
#